data_AF-A0A1I7X7D7-F1
#
_entry.id   AF-A0A1I7X7D7-F1
#
_cell.length_a   1.000
_cell.length_b   1.000
_cell.length_c   1.000
_cell.angle_alpha   90.00
_cell.angle_beta   90.00
_cell.angle_gamma   90.00
#
_symmetry.space_group_name_H-M   'P 1'
#
loop_
_entity.id
_entity.type
_entity.pdbx_description
1 polymer ?
#
loop_
_entity_poly.entity_id
_entity_poly.type
_entity_poly.pdbx_seq_one_letter_code
_entity_poly.pdbx_strand_id
1 'polypeptide(L)' 'MSFKPFPAPSIQCALGAACVLSEDVGISSGFIPDGAFADNSDSTNWGYEPHKSRLSSTGWCGSKDAFIFLSVDLQRCKI' A
#
# COMPACT_ATOMS: atom_id res chain seq x y z
N MET A 1 -6.58 -13.97 -15.61
CA MET A 1 -6.79 -13.48 -14.23
C MET A 1 -8.27 -13.21 -14.05
N SER A 2 -8.94 -13.89 -13.12
CA SER A 2 -10.37 -13.70 -12.88
C SER A 2 -10.56 -12.87 -11.62
N PHE A 3 -11.37 -11.82 -11.72
CA PHE A 3 -11.87 -11.08 -10.56
C PHE A 3 -12.57 -12.06 -9.61
N LYS A 4 -12.21 -12.04 -8.32
CA LYS A 4 -12.93 -12.72 -7.25
C LYS A 4 -13.58 -11.65 -6.36
N PRO A 5 -14.91 -11.47 -6.43
CA PRO A 5 -15.59 -10.51 -5.57
C PRO A 5 -15.51 -10.93 -4.10
N PHE A 6 -15.63 -9.95 -3.21
CA PHE A 6 -15.84 -10.22 -1.79
C PHE A 6 -17.07 -11.15 -1.64
N PRO A 7 -16.99 -12.21 -0.82
CA PRO A 7 -18.00 -13.27 -0.81
C PRO A 7 -19.34 -12.84 -0.19
N ALA A 8 -19.42 -11.65 0.41
CA ALA A 8 -20.62 -11.15 1.05
C ALA A 8 -21.21 -9.92 0.31
N PRO A 9 -22.55 -9.78 0.27
CA PRO A 9 -23.23 -8.64 -0.35
C PRO A 9 -23.04 -7.32 0.41
N SER A 10 -22.54 -7.38 1.65
CA SER A 10 -22.23 -6.22 2.48
C SER A 10 -21.07 -6.52 3.43
N ILE A 11 -20.26 -5.50 3.74
CA ILE A 11 -19.23 -5.58 4.77
C ILE A 11 -19.94 -5.35 6.12
N GLN A 12 -20.03 -6.41 6.92
CA GLN A 12 -20.60 -6.33 8.27
C GLN A 12 -19.49 -6.00 9.26
N CYS A 13 -19.70 -4.97 10.09
CA CYS A 13 -18.79 -4.67 11.20
C CYS A 13 -19.02 -5.73 12.29
N ALA A 14 -18.13 -6.71 12.36
CA ALA A 14 -18.15 -7.73 13.40
C ALA A 14 -16.89 -7.61 14.26
N LEU A 15 -17.09 -7.29 15.55
CA LEU A 15 -16.01 -7.32 16.54
C LEU A 15 -15.49 -8.76 16.66
N GLY A 16 -14.17 -8.94 16.55
CA GLY A 16 -13.54 -10.26 16.62
C GLY A 16 -13.65 -11.10 15.35
N ALA A 17 -14.05 -10.51 14.21
CA ALA A 17 -13.97 -11.21 12.93
C ALA A 17 -12.53 -11.68 12.66
N ALA A 18 -12.40 -12.95 12.24
CA ALA A 18 -11.11 -13.48 11.83
C ALA A 18 -10.64 -12.77 10.55
N CYS A 19 -9.56 -11.99 10.65
CA CYS A 19 -8.85 -11.54 9.46
C CYS A 19 -8.11 -12.74 8.87
N VAL A 20 -8.68 -13.32 7.81
CA VAL A 20 -8.13 -14.53 7.18
C VAL A 20 -6.73 -14.28 6.59
N LEU A 21 -6.43 -13.02 6.22
CA LEU A 21 -5.10 -12.56 5.81
C LEU A 21 -4.82 -11.18 6.43
N SER A 22 -4.13 -11.14 7.57
CA SER A 22 -3.64 -9.89 8.19
C SER A 22 -2.11 -9.81 8.23
N GLU A 23 -1.42 -10.60 7.42
CA GLU A 23 0.04 -10.62 7.40
C GLU A 23 0.61 -9.43 6.63
N ASP A 24 1.84 -9.02 6.98
CA ASP A 24 2.58 -8.02 6.21
C ASP A 24 2.81 -8.55 4.80
N VAL A 25 2.26 -7.85 3.80
CA VAL A 25 2.43 -8.21 2.39
C VAL A 25 3.88 -8.03 1.91
N GLY A 26 4.71 -7.36 2.71
CA GLY A 26 6.13 -7.12 2.46
C GLY A 26 6.54 -5.65 2.54
N ILE A 27 5.67 -4.78 3.07
CA ILE A 27 5.92 -3.34 3.17
C ILE A 27 6.97 -3.08 4.24
N SER A 28 6.83 -3.68 5.42
CA SER A 28 7.74 -3.41 6.54
C SER A 28 8.99 -4.29 6.47
N SER A 29 8.86 -5.53 6.00
CA SER A 29 9.96 -6.49 5.90
C SER A 29 10.98 -6.20 4.78
N GLY A 30 10.67 -5.28 3.85
CA GLY A 30 11.51 -5.01 2.68
C GLY A 30 11.35 -6.01 1.54
N PHE A 31 10.41 -6.97 1.66
CA PHE A 31 10.12 -7.94 0.60
C PHE A 31 9.58 -7.28 -0.67
N ILE A 32 8.72 -6.27 -0.54
CA ILE A 32 8.37 -5.40 -1.66
C ILE A 32 9.57 -4.49 -1.91
N PRO A 33 10.17 -4.47 -3.11
CA PRO A 33 11.37 -3.67 -3.40
C PRO A 33 11.05 -2.17 -3.49
N ASP A 34 12.05 -1.31 -3.28
CA ASP A 34 11.85 0.15 -3.30
C ASP A 34 11.29 0.66 -4.64
N GLY A 35 11.68 0.05 -5.76
CA GLY A 35 11.17 0.39 -7.09
C GLY A 35 9.69 0.05 -7.32
N ALA A 36 9.03 -0.65 -6.39
CA ALA A 36 7.60 -0.90 -6.45
C ALA A 36 6.76 0.27 -5.90
N PHE A 37 7.38 1.24 -5.23
CA PHE A 37 6.70 2.41 -4.68
C PHE A 37 6.78 3.57 -5.67
N ALA A 38 5.63 4.14 -6.01
CA ALA A 38 5.53 5.30 -6.87
C ALA A 38 4.53 6.30 -6.29
N ASP A 39 4.67 7.55 -6.69
CA ASP A 39 3.72 8.61 -6.37
C ASP A 39 3.51 9.53 -7.58
N ASN A 40 2.53 10.43 -7.48
CA ASN A 40 2.22 11.39 -8.52
C ASN A 40 2.68 12.83 -8.21
N SER A 41 3.69 12.97 -7.36
CA SER A 41 4.27 14.26 -7.00
C SER A 41 4.93 14.94 -8.19
N ASP A 42 4.85 16.26 -8.24
CA ASP A 42 5.50 17.07 -9.28
C ASP A 42 7.01 17.20 -9.01
N SER A 43 7.43 17.02 -7.75
CA SER A 43 8.83 16.96 -7.34
C SER A 43 9.03 16.00 -6.16
N THR A 44 10.24 15.46 -6.02
CA THR A 44 10.60 14.56 -4.92
C THR A 44 11.13 15.34 -3.73
N ASN A 45 10.55 15.10 -2.55
CA ASN A 45 11.08 15.58 -1.27
C ASN A 45 12.16 14.62 -0.77
N TRP A 46 13.42 15.07 -0.75
CA TRP A 46 14.55 14.26 -0.30
C TRP A 46 14.39 13.80 1.15
N GLY A 47 14.60 12.50 1.40
CA GLY A 47 14.36 11.85 2.70
C GLY A 47 12.90 11.43 2.94
N TYR A 48 12.00 11.75 2.02
CA TYR A 48 10.57 11.40 2.02
C TYR A 48 10.13 10.83 0.67
N GLU A 49 11.04 10.15 -0.02
CA GLU A 49 10.79 9.48 -1.30
C GLU A 49 9.69 8.40 -1.14
N PRO A 50 9.01 7.95 -2.19
CA PRO A 50 7.87 7.01 -2.09
C PRO A 50 8.17 5.74 -1.27
N HIS A 51 9.36 5.15 -1.42
CA HIS A 51 9.77 3.95 -0.69
C HIS A 51 9.99 4.20 0.82
N LYS A 52 10.04 5.46 1.27
CA LYS A 52 10.10 5.83 2.69
C LYS A 52 8.73 5.76 3.39
N SER A 53 7.65 5.48 2.65
CA SER A 53 6.30 5.22 3.20
C SER A 53 6.16 3.90 3.97
N ARG A 54 7.21 3.08 4.03
CA ARG A 54 7.23 1.86 4.86
C ARG A 54 6.96 2.21 6.33
N LEU A 55 6.29 1.29 7.02
CA LEU A 55 5.88 1.47 8.42
C LEU A 55 7.06 1.72 9.39
N SER A 56 8.27 1.34 8.99
CA SER A 56 9.51 1.48 9.77
C SER A 56 10.40 2.66 9.36
N SER A 57 9.91 3.57 8.51
CA SER A 57 10.70 4.64 7.89
C SER A 57 10.17 6.04 8.23
N THR A 58 10.84 7.08 7.71
CA THR A 58 10.51 8.50 7.91
C THR A 58 9.14 8.92 7.40
N GLY A 59 8.53 8.15 6.50
CA GLY A 59 7.26 8.47 5.83
C GLY A 59 7.47 9.03 4.42
N TRP A 60 6.37 9.32 3.75
CA TRP A 60 6.34 9.94 2.42
C TRP A 60 5.65 11.29 2.49
N CYS A 61 6.17 12.27 1.75
CA CYS A 61 5.62 13.61 1.63
C CYS A 61 5.56 13.97 0.16
N GLY A 62 4.37 14.00 -0.40
CA GLY A 62 4.21 14.33 -1.81
C GLY A 62 4.11 15.84 -2.06
N SER A 63 4.47 16.23 -3.29
CA SER A 63 4.48 17.61 -3.77
C SER A 63 3.41 17.79 -4.85
N LYS A 64 2.15 17.95 -4.43
CA LYS A 64 0.99 18.21 -5.30
C LYS A 64 -0.16 18.83 -4.51
N ASP A 65 -0.86 19.79 -5.11
CA ASP A 65 -1.93 20.55 -4.41
C ASP A 65 -3.23 19.76 -4.19
N ALA A 66 -3.60 18.87 -5.13
CA ALA A 66 -4.82 18.07 -5.04
C ALA A 66 -4.66 16.69 -5.70
N PHE A 67 -5.43 15.70 -5.22
CA PHE A 67 -5.40 14.31 -5.69
C PHE A 67 -4.01 13.67 -5.65
N ILE A 68 -3.36 13.77 -4.51
CA ILE A 68 -2.07 13.14 -4.28
C ILE A 68 -2.24 11.68 -3.87
N PHE A 69 -1.43 10.79 -4.43
CA PHE A 69 -1.47 9.38 -4.10
C PHE A 69 -0.08 8.74 -4.13
N LEU A 70 0.02 7.67 -3.36
CA LEU A 70 1.13 6.72 -3.40
C LEU A 70 0.56 5.37 -3.83
N SER A 71 1.22 4.74 -4.80
CA SER A 71 0.91 3.41 -5.29
C SER A 71 2.04 2.44 -4.97
N VAL A 72 1.68 1.19 -4.73
CA VAL A 72 2.61 0.09 -4.48
C VAL A 72 2.28 -1.05 -5.44
N ASP A 73 3.22 -1.40 -6.31
CA ASP A 73 3.10 -2.58 -7.16
C ASP A 73 3.40 -3.86 -6.36
N LEU A 74 2.38 -4.65 -6.10
CA LEU A 74 2.52 -5.94 -5.41
C LEU A 74 3.16 -7.03 -6.30
N GLN A 75 3.44 -6.73 -7.57
CA GLN A 75 4.01 -7.58 -8.63
C GLN A 75 3.20 -8.81 -9.02
N ARG A 76 2.50 -9.43 -8.07
CA ARG A 76 1.61 -10.58 -8.25
C ARG A 76 0.38 -10.45 -7.36
N CYS A 77 -0.75 -11.00 -7.82
CA CYS A 77 -1.91 -11.18 -6.97
C CYS A 77 -1.55 -12.12 -5.81
N LYS A 78 -1.54 -11.61 -4.58
CA LYS A 78 -1.54 -12.46 -3.39
C LYS A 78 -2.97 -12.94 -3.17
N ILE A 79 -3.18 -14.26 -3.24
CA ILE A 79 -4.47 -14.95 -3.05
C ILE A 79 -4.56 -15.41 -1.60
#